data_AF-A0A3M1ICU3-F1
#
_entry.id   AF-A0A3M1ICU3-F1
#
_cell.length_a   1.000
_cell.length_b   1.000
_cell.length_c   1.000
_cell.angle_alpha   90.00
_cell.angle_beta   90.00
_cell.angle_gamma   90.00
#
_symmetry.space_group_name_H-M   'P 1'
#
loop_
_entity.id
_entity.type
_entity.pdbx_description
1 polymer ?
#
loop_
_entity_poly.entity_id
_entity_poly.type
_entity_poly.pdbx_seq_one_letter_code
_entity_poly.pdbx_strand_id
1 'polypeptide(L)'
;MVDTSQQAGHSGQDLNLNNINARLTFRACMAELTLHFGHYGGNVNLEINGELANVGAPSDLDGKTLGGATIHVFMTDATKGRLQVVGIIETMAIGGQELWIDHICPTPCEPAN
;
A
#
# COMPACT_ATOMS: atom_id res chain seq x y z
N MET A 1 7.43 13.12 3.08
CA MET A 1 7.25 14.47 2.49
C MET A 1 6.11 14.40 1.48
N VAL A 2 5.29 15.44 1.35
CA VAL A 2 4.19 15.48 0.37
C VAL A 2 4.62 16.37 -0.80
N ASP A 3 4.49 15.89 -2.02
CA ASP A 3 4.88 16.61 -3.22
C ASP A 3 3.97 16.28 -4.42
N THR A 4 4.25 16.89 -5.57
CA THR A 4 3.44 16.74 -6.79
C THR A 4 4.26 16.27 -7.98
N SER A 5 5.29 15.46 -7.75
CA SER A 5 6.25 15.04 -8.77
C SER A 5 5.75 13.90 -9.65
N GLN A 6 4.55 13.36 -9.38
CA GLN A 6 3.92 12.25 -10.09
C GLN A 6 4.73 10.95 -10.02
N GLN A 7 5.39 10.74 -8.89
CA GLN A 7 6.25 9.60 -8.65
C GLN A 7 5.44 8.32 -8.40
N ALA A 8 4.25 8.39 -7.80
CA ALA A 8 3.35 7.24 -7.65
C ALA A 8 2.45 6.99 -8.87
N GLY A 9 2.39 7.93 -9.82
CA GLY A 9 1.78 7.73 -11.13
C GLY A 9 0.26 7.88 -11.21
N HIS A 10 -0.35 8.67 -10.33
CA HIS A 10 -1.80 8.93 -10.38
C HIS A 10 -2.17 10.42 -10.30
N SER A 11 -2.72 10.88 -9.18
CA SER A 11 -3.25 12.23 -9.00
C SER A 11 -2.16 13.29 -8.82
N GLY A 12 -0.94 12.85 -8.51
CA GLY A 12 0.21 13.72 -8.24
C GLY A 12 0.15 14.30 -6.84
N GLN A 13 -0.49 13.61 -5.90
CA GLN A 13 -0.43 13.94 -4.48
C GLN A 13 0.44 12.90 -3.79
N ASP A 14 1.72 12.93 -4.10
CA ASP A 14 2.63 11.89 -3.69
C ASP A 14 3.02 12.06 -2.22
N LEU A 15 2.88 10.99 -1.45
CA LEU A 15 3.53 10.85 -0.16
C LEU A 15 4.81 10.03 -0.34
N ASN A 16 5.96 10.70 -0.21
CA ASN A 16 7.28 10.08 -0.21
C ASN A 16 7.59 9.49 1.17
N LEU A 17 7.88 8.19 1.14
CA LEU A 17 8.10 7.31 2.30
C LEU A 17 9.56 6.84 2.43
N ASN A 18 10.52 7.55 1.85
CA ASN A 18 11.92 7.14 1.88
C ASN A 18 12.46 7.07 3.32
N ASN A 19 12.78 5.85 3.76
CA ASN A 19 13.22 5.44 5.09
C ASN A 19 12.20 5.71 6.23
N ILE A 20 10.91 5.79 5.92
CA ILE A 20 9.84 5.92 6.91
C ILE A 20 8.67 4.98 6.59
N ASN A 21 7.88 4.62 7.61
CA ASN A 21 6.61 3.93 7.43
C ASN A 21 5.45 4.88 7.74
N ALA A 22 4.46 4.95 6.86
CA ALA A 22 3.18 5.60 7.12
C ALA A 22 2.18 4.56 7.63
N ARG A 23 1.61 4.80 8.81
CA ARG A 23 0.55 3.97 9.38
C ARG A 23 -0.81 4.56 9.10
N LEU A 24 -1.70 3.76 8.53
CA LEU A 24 -3.10 4.07 8.29
C LEU A 24 -3.93 3.46 9.42
N THR A 25 -4.76 4.29 10.04
CA THR A 25 -5.67 3.87 11.12
C THR A 25 -7.09 4.15 10.68
N PHE A 26 -7.94 3.13 10.71
CA PHE A 26 -9.33 3.22 10.29
C PHE A 26 -10.25 3.32 11.51
N ARG A 27 -11.35 4.07 11.41
CA ARG A 27 -12.37 4.17 12.47
C ARG A 27 -13.45 3.10 12.36
N ALA A 28 -13.39 2.27 11.32
CA ALA A 28 -14.34 1.21 11.02
C ALA A 28 -13.61 0.07 10.32
N CYS A 29 -14.27 -1.09 10.24
CA CYS A 29 -13.81 -2.26 9.49
C CYS A 29 -13.65 -1.90 8.00
N MET A 30 -12.49 -2.20 7.42
CA MET A 30 -12.23 -2.07 5.98
C MET A 30 -12.12 -3.47 5.36
N ALA A 31 -12.79 -3.68 4.23
CA ALA A 31 -12.77 -4.94 3.48
C ALA A 31 -11.79 -4.92 2.30
N GLU A 32 -11.42 -3.72 1.86
CA GLU A 32 -10.43 -3.52 0.81
C GLU A 32 -9.69 -2.20 1.04
N LEU A 33 -8.43 -2.15 0.63
CA LEU A 33 -7.70 -0.91 0.44
C LEU A 33 -6.93 -0.95 -0.88
N THR A 34 -7.05 0.13 -1.66
CA THR A 34 -6.22 0.35 -2.84
C THR A 34 -5.34 1.57 -2.67
N LEU A 35 -4.14 1.52 -3.25
CA LEU A 35 -3.26 2.68 -3.38
C LEU A 35 -2.44 2.55 -4.67
N HIS A 36 -1.98 3.68 -5.19
CA HIS A 36 -0.97 3.72 -6.23
C HIS A 36 0.41 3.89 -5.62
N PHE A 37 1.41 3.31 -6.26
CA PHE A 37 2.79 3.40 -5.79
C PHE A 37 3.76 3.65 -6.95
N GLY A 38 4.89 4.23 -6.58
CA GLY A 38 6.11 4.28 -7.38
C GLY A 38 7.27 3.79 -6.53
N HIS A 39 7.99 2.80 -7.01
CA HIS A 39 9.13 2.18 -6.34
C HIS A 39 10.34 2.22 -7.27
N TYR A 40 11.41 2.85 -6.80
CA TYR A 40 12.60 3.11 -7.62
C TYR A 40 13.85 2.39 -7.11
N GLY A 41 13.75 1.67 -5.99
CA GLY A 41 14.84 0.85 -5.46
C GLY A 41 14.74 0.56 -3.96
N GLY A 42 15.61 -0.33 -3.48
CA GLY A 42 15.72 -0.70 -2.07
C GLY A 42 14.68 -1.73 -1.66
N ASN A 43 14.02 -1.52 -0.52
CA ASN A 43 13.05 -2.46 0.04
C ASN A 43 11.70 -1.81 0.33
N VAL A 44 10.66 -2.65 0.46
CA VAL A 44 9.30 -2.24 0.85
C VAL A 44 8.89 -2.98 2.11
N ASN A 45 8.40 -2.23 3.09
CA ASN A 45 7.71 -2.70 4.27
C ASN A 45 6.21 -2.60 4.01
N LEU A 46 5.50 -3.72 4.16
CA LEU A 46 4.05 -3.74 4.27
C LEU A 46 3.67 -4.48 5.53
N GLU A 47 2.89 -3.83 6.40
CA GLU A 47 2.32 -4.42 7.59
C GLU A 47 0.79 -4.40 7.47
N ILE A 48 0.14 -5.53 7.72
CA ILE A 48 -1.31 -5.66 7.79
C ILE A 48 -1.65 -6.42 9.06
N ASN A 49 -2.54 -5.85 9.89
CA ASN A 49 -3.01 -6.44 11.14
C ASN A 49 -1.87 -6.96 12.06
N GLY A 50 -0.73 -6.25 12.08
CA GLY A 50 0.45 -6.57 12.88
C GLY A 50 1.40 -7.60 12.26
N GLU A 51 1.09 -8.17 11.09
CA GLU A 51 2.00 -9.04 10.35
C GLU A 51 2.78 -8.23 9.31
N LEU A 52 4.11 -8.32 9.35
CA LEU A 52 5.03 -7.52 8.52
C LEU A 52 5.67 -8.39 7.43
N ALA A 53 5.62 -7.90 6.19
CA ALA A 53 6.45 -8.35 5.08
C ALA A 53 7.47 -7.27 4.71
N ASN A 54 8.75 -7.65 4.68
CA ASN A 54 9.82 -6.87 4.07
C ASN A 54 10.27 -7.56 2.79
N VAL A 55 10.17 -6.87 1.66
CA VAL A 55 10.46 -7.43 0.32
C VAL A 55 11.33 -6.49 -0.50
N GLY A 56 11.92 -7.00 -1.60
CA GLY A 56 12.74 -6.21 -2.50
C GLY A 56 11.91 -5.31 -3.43
N ALA A 57 10.73 -5.75 -3.85
CA ALA A 57 9.83 -4.96 -4.68
C ALA A 57 8.36 -5.21 -4.33
N PRO A 58 7.45 -4.27 -4.64
CA PRO A 58 6.01 -4.48 -4.47
C PRO A 58 5.50 -5.75 -5.15
N SER A 59 6.01 -6.10 -6.33
CA SER A 59 5.63 -7.31 -7.08
C SER A 59 5.85 -8.61 -6.30
N ASP A 60 6.80 -8.63 -5.36
CA ASP A 60 7.06 -9.80 -4.52
C ASP A 60 5.94 -10.07 -3.49
N LEU A 61 5.01 -9.14 -3.32
CA LEU A 61 3.84 -9.28 -2.45
C LEU A 61 2.63 -9.87 -3.19
N ASP A 62 2.65 -9.92 -4.53
CA ASP A 62 1.49 -10.35 -5.31
C ASP A 62 1.10 -11.80 -4.99
N GLY A 63 -0.18 -12.01 -4.70
CA GLY A 63 -0.75 -13.30 -4.32
C GLY A 63 -0.43 -13.76 -2.90
N LYS A 64 0.35 -13.00 -2.12
CA LYS A 64 0.62 -13.35 -0.71
C LYS A 64 -0.57 -12.98 0.18
N THR A 65 -0.71 -13.72 1.26
CA THR A 65 -1.60 -13.38 2.37
C THR A 65 -0.77 -12.82 3.52
N LEU A 66 -1.22 -11.71 4.10
CA LEU A 66 -0.58 -11.04 5.24
C LEU A 66 -1.66 -10.51 6.18
N GLY A 67 -1.58 -10.85 7.47
CA GLY A 67 -2.56 -10.39 8.46
C GLY A 67 -3.99 -10.85 8.18
N GLY A 68 -4.17 -11.92 7.42
CA GLY A 68 -5.48 -12.43 6.99
C GLY A 68 -6.07 -11.74 5.74
N ALA A 69 -5.35 -10.82 5.10
CA ALA A 69 -5.74 -10.19 3.85
C ALA A 69 -4.84 -10.65 2.69
N THR A 70 -5.41 -10.77 1.49
CA THR A 70 -4.67 -11.12 0.27
C THR A 70 -4.22 -9.86 -0.45
N ILE A 71 -2.99 -9.87 -0.94
CA ILE A 71 -2.38 -8.75 -1.64
C ILE A 71 -2.38 -9.04 -3.15
N HIS A 72 -2.77 -8.04 -3.93
CA HIS A 72 -2.69 -8.03 -5.37
C HIS A 72 -1.91 -6.81 -5.85
N VAL A 73 -1.01 -7.01 -6.81
CA VAL A 73 -0.15 -5.96 -7.35
C VAL A 73 -0.32 -5.88 -8.85
N PHE A 74 -0.72 -4.70 -9.33
CA PHE A 74 -0.95 -4.43 -10.75
C PHE A 74 0.06 -3.41 -11.22
N MET A 75 1.13 -3.87 -11.88
CA MET A 75 2.15 -2.98 -12.44
C MET A 75 1.58 -2.21 -13.64
N THR A 76 1.81 -0.90 -13.68
CA THR A 76 1.51 -0.05 -14.84
C THR A 76 2.75 0.16 -15.72
N ASP A 77 3.93 0.14 -15.11
CA ASP A 77 5.23 0.09 -15.78
C ASP A 77 6.26 -0.66 -14.91
N ALA A 78 7.56 -0.47 -15.16
CA ALA A 78 8.62 -1.15 -14.40
C ALA A 78 8.77 -0.67 -12.94
N THR A 79 8.27 0.53 -12.62
CA THR A 79 8.46 1.22 -11.33
C THR A 79 7.15 1.56 -10.64
N LYS A 80 6.06 1.68 -11.40
CA LYS A 80 4.76 2.15 -10.90
C LYS A 80 3.70 1.07 -10.99
N GLY A 81 2.72 1.17 -10.11
CA GLY A 81 1.60 0.26 -10.10
C GLY A 81 0.55 0.60 -9.07
N ARG A 82 -0.40 -0.32 -8.92
CA ARG A 82 -1.48 -0.28 -7.93
C ARG A 82 -1.37 -1.47 -7.01
N LEU A 83 -1.40 -1.22 -5.70
CA LEU A 83 -1.53 -2.23 -4.66
C LEU A 83 -3.00 -2.33 -4.27
N GLN A 84 -3.53 -3.54 -4.19
CA GLN A 84 -4.87 -3.83 -3.68
C GLN A 84 -4.74 -4.88 -2.57
N VAL A 85 -5.31 -4.58 -1.41
CA VAL A 85 -5.35 -5.47 -0.24
C VAL A 85 -6.81 -5.83 -0.01
N VAL A 86 -7.14 -7.12 -0.06
CA VAL A 86 -8.52 -7.63 0.06
C VAL A 86 -8.63 -8.55 1.28
N GLY A 87 -9.56 -8.24 2.17
CA GLY A 87 -9.74 -8.92 3.45
C GLY A 87 -10.03 -7.92 4.55
N ILE A 88 -10.18 -8.40 5.78
CA ILE A 88 -10.40 -7.50 6.93
C ILE A 88 -9.10 -6.77 7.25
N ILE A 89 -9.11 -5.44 7.17
CA ILE A 89 -7.96 -4.57 7.45
C ILE A 89 -8.31 -3.68 8.65
N GLU A 90 -7.73 -3.98 9.81
CA GLU A 90 -7.87 -3.18 11.03
C GLU A 90 -6.73 -2.16 11.14
N THR A 91 -5.52 -2.59 10.81
CA THR A 91 -4.33 -1.74 10.79
C THR A 91 -3.50 -2.02 9.55
N MET A 92 -2.95 -0.97 8.96
CA MET A 92 -2.01 -1.11 7.84
C MET A 92 -0.88 -0.10 8.01
N ALA A 93 0.35 -0.51 7.70
CA ALA A 93 1.45 0.40 7.50
C ALA A 93 2.21 0.05 6.22
N ILE A 94 2.69 1.08 5.52
CA ILE A 94 3.50 0.91 4.32
C ILE A 94 4.67 1.89 4.36
N GLY A 95 5.83 1.47 3.88
CA GLY A 95 7.02 2.30 3.80
C GLY A 95 8.17 1.58 3.14
N GLY A 96 9.36 2.18 3.13
CA GLY A 96 10.51 1.55 2.49
C GLY A 96 11.56 2.54 2.05
N GLN A 97 12.36 2.13 1.07
CA GLN A 97 13.31 2.98 0.39
C GLN A 97 12.75 3.38 -0.96
N GLU A 98 12.98 4.64 -1.35
CA GLU A 98 12.59 5.16 -2.66
C GLU A 98 11.15 4.78 -3.07
N LEU A 99 10.23 4.94 -2.12
CA LEU A 99 8.82 4.59 -2.25
C LEU A 99 7.95 5.84 -2.15
N TRP A 100 7.07 6.00 -3.13
CA TRP A 100 6.02 7.00 -3.17
C TRP A 100 4.67 6.30 -3.23
N ILE A 101 3.67 6.84 -2.53
CA ILE A 101 2.29 6.39 -2.63
C ILE A 101 1.35 7.55 -2.92
N ASP A 102 0.24 7.27 -3.59
CA ASP A 102 -0.82 8.21 -3.89
C ASP A 102 -2.17 7.49 -3.88
N HIS A 103 -3.26 8.26 -3.76
CA HIS A 103 -4.63 7.82 -3.99
C HIS A 103 -5.03 6.60 -3.15
N ILE A 104 -4.89 6.74 -1.84
CA ILE A 104 -5.28 5.73 -0.86
C ILE A 104 -6.81 5.72 -0.76
N CYS A 105 -7.42 4.63 -1.18
CA CYS A 105 -8.87 4.46 -1.24
C CYS A 105 -9.27 3.23 -0.43
N PRO A 106 -9.73 3.40 0.82
CA PRO A 106 -10.26 2.32 1.64
C PRO A 106 -11.76 2.10 1.35
N THR A 107 -12.17 0.83 1.34
CA THR A 107 -13.57 0.41 1.20
C THR A 107 -14.04 -0.20 2.51
N PRO A 108 -15.11 0.35 3.13
CA PRO A 108 -15.64 -0.20 4.38
C PRO A 108 -16.22 -1.60 4.17
N CYS A 109 -16.21 -2.40 5.22
CA CYS A 109 -16.97 -3.64 5.27
C CYS A 109 -18.46 -3.34 5.06
N GLU A 110 -19.19 -4.23 4.38
CA GLU A 110 -20.65 -4.11 4.29
C GLU A 110 -21.22 -4.09 5.72
N PRO A 111 -22.17 -3.18 6.02
CA PRO A 111 -22.84 -3.19 7.31
C PRO A 111 -23.56 -4.52 7.47
N ALA A 112 -23.41 -5.15 8.64
CA ALA A 112 -24.22 -6.32 8.98
C ALA A 112 -25.70 -5.91 8.90
N ASN A 113 -26.45 -6.59 8.04
CA ASN A 113 -27.91 -6.45 7.94
C ASN A 113 -28.60 -6.84 9.24
#